data_AF-A0A9P6MRP2-F1
#
_entry.id   AF-A0A9P6MRP2-F1
#
_cell.length_a   1.000
_cell.length_b   1.000
_cell.length_c   1.000
_cell.angle_alpha   90.00
_cell.angle_beta   90.00
_cell.angle_gamma   90.00
#
_symmetry.space_group_name_H-M   'P 1'
#
loop_
_entity.id
_entity.type
_entity.pdbx_description
1 polymer ?
#
loop_
_entity_poly.entity_id
_entity_poly.type
_entity_poly.pdbx_seq_one_letter_code
_entity_poly.pdbx_strand_id
1 'polypeptide(L)'
;MYHTFVRRPNLESSEYEILPKDMILQETPLQKLRRLMYEVKELGQEAELNGKEGAELIGGEISHKDLLSHVKSLEHDLSEIGQAMGEGTASGALSNEGLIKQTDAGKRLMQQLQAMKLSATSSDAETENASATPKVSVDAATGDGKTITYELFYSPENARLHTATKTAELAERLAILEKAVGTTPMQSGSSLVGTLEKLEQNMGVLVHPRQLEQLSRRLKVVMGELERVQELQAKESAATGISSETENKINSLFELVDKIDPLVSLAPVLVTRLKGLKGLHSEAAIFSDSIKMISSEQSKISEELKGLNTVSTKVEDN
;
A
#
# COMPACT_ATOMS: atom_id res chain seq x y z
N MET A 1 -36.12 -4.87 -11.79
CA MET A 1 -36.28 -6.34 -11.77
C MET A 1 -35.19 -6.90 -10.88
N TYR A 2 -35.56 -7.74 -9.92
CA TYR A 2 -34.70 -8.21 -8.84
C TYR A 2 -33.52 -9.03 -9.39
N HIS A 3 -32.28 -8.63 -9.07
CA HIS A 3 -31.09 -9.47 -9.26
C HIS A 3 -31.08 -10.53 -8.17
N THR A 4 -31.72 -11.66 -8.43
CA THR A 4 -31.68 -12.83 -7.53
C THR A 4 -30.33 -13.52 -7.68
N PHE A 5 -29.35 -13.13 -6.88
CA PHE A 5 -28.16 -13.94 -6.66
C PHE A 5 -28.56 -15.17 -5.83
N VAL A 6 -28.75 -16.30 -6.51
CA VAL A 6 -28.93 -17.58 -5.81
C VAL A 6 -27.55 -18.05 -5.36
N ARG A 7 -27.21 -17.80 -4.09
CA ARG A 7 -26.13 -18.55 -3.42
C ARG A 7 -26.61 -20.00 -3.30
N ARG A 8 -26.02 -20.91 -4.09
CA ARG A 8 -26.16 -22.36 -3.85
C ARG A 8 -24.92 -22.87 -3.09
N PRO A 9 -25.10 -23.76 -2.10
CA PRO A 9 -23.99 -24.34 -1.36
C PRO A 9 -23.25 -25.34 -2.26
N ASN A 10 -21.95 -25.51 -2.00
CA ASN A 10 -21.01 -26.37 -2.71
C ASN A 10 -21.63 -27.73 -3.12
N LEU A 11 -21.91 -27.91 -4.43
CA LEU A 11 -22.18 -29.24 -4.99
C LEU A 11 -20.85 -29.89 -5.37
N GLU A 12 -20.74 -31.18 -5.04
CA GLU A 12 -19.58 -32.01 -5.31
C GLU A 12 -19.24 -32.10 -6.81
N SER A 13 -17.94 -32.22 -7.05
CA SER A 13 -17.24 -32.10 -8.33
C SER A 13 -17.37 -33.33 -9.24
N SER A 14 -18.55 -33.57 -9.84
CA SER A 14 -18.63 -34.54 -10.96
C SER A 14 -19.78 -34.39 -11.97
N GLU A 15 -20.72 -33.47 -11.79
CA GLU A 15 -21.83 -33.31 -12.74
C GLU A 15 -21.62 -32.11 -13.69
N TYR A 16 -21.55 -32.41 -15.00
CA TYR A 16 -21.38 -31.44 -16.07
C TYR A 16 -22.75 -30.99 -16.60
N GLU A 17 -23.13 -29.73 -16.37
CA GLU A 17 -24.33 -29.14 -16.98
C GLU A 17 -23.91 -28.27 -18.17
N ILE A 18 -24.09 -28.79 -19.38
CA ILE A 18 -23.88 -28.06 -20.63
C ILE A 18 -25.16 -27.28 -20.91
N LEU A 19 -25.12 -25.96 -20.74
CA LEU A 19 -26.28 -25.10 -21.00
C LEU A 19 -26.36 -24.72 -22.49
N PRO A 20 -27.57 -24.70 -23.09
CA PRO A 20 -27.77 -24.36 -24.50
C PRO A 20 -27.27 -22.94 -24.87
N LYS A 21 -26.88 -22.78 -26.13
CA LYS A 21 -26.15 -21.64 -26.72
C LYS A 21 -26.92 -20.29 -26.76
N ASP A 22 -28.14 -20.24 -26.24
CA ASP A 22 -28.98 -19.03 -26.29
C ASP A 22 -28.91 -18.23 -24.98
N MET A 23 -28.26 -17.07 -25.11
CA MET A 23 -28.05 -15.98 -24.15
C MET A 23 -29.27 -15.65 -23.26
N ILE A 24 -29.25 -16.06 -21.99
CA ILE A 24 -30.06 -15.43 -20.91
C ILE A 24 -29.30 -15.31 -19.57
N LEU A 25 -28.21 -16.05 -19.35
CA LEU A 25 -27.40 -15.99 -18.12
C LEU A 25 -25.98 -15.50 -18.43
N GLN A 26 -25.53 -14.44 -17.75
CA GLN A 26 -24.10 -14.09 -17.76
C GLN A 26 -23.33 -15.22 -17.06
N GLU A 27 -22.50 -15.91 -17.83
CA GLU A 27 -21.63 -16.96 -17.32
C GLU A 27 -20.65 -16.37 -16.30
N THR A 28 -20.38 -17.14 -15.24
CA THR A 28 -19.25 -16.81 -14.37
C THR A 28 -17.94 -16.93 -15.18
N PRO A 29 -16.91 -16.11 -14.91
CA PRO A 29 -15.64 -16.16 -15.64
C PRO A 29 -15.02 -17.56 -15.70
N LEU A 30 -15.16 -18.34 -14.62
CA LEU A 30 -14.68 -19.72 -14.51
C LEU A 30 -15.50 -20.69 -15.39
N GLN A 31 -16.81 -20.51 -15.48
CA GLN A 31 -17.66 -21.31 -16.38
C GLN A 31 -17.35 -21.01 -17.85
N LYS A 32 -17.11 -19.73 -18.19
CA LYS A 32 -16.70 -19.32 -19.54
C LYS A 32 -15.35 -19.90 -19.92
N LEU A 33 -14.37 -19.91 -19.00
CA LEU A 33 -13.06 -20.53 -19.23
C LEU A 33 -13.18 -22.03 -19.48
N ARG A 34 -13.98 -22.75 -18.68
CA ARG A 34 -14.19 -24.19 -18.86
C ARG A 34 -14.85 -24.52 -20.21
N ARG A 35 -15.83 -23.72 -20.67
CA ARG A 35 -16.39 -23.87 -22.02
C ARG A 35 -15.31 -23.63 -23.08
N LEU A 36 -14.53 -22.56 -22.95
CA LEU A 36 -13.51 -22.22 -23.93
C LEU A 36 -12.41 -23.30 -24.00
N MET A 37 -12.03 -23.92 -22.88
CA MET A 37 -11.13 -25.08 -22.87
C MET A 37 -11.70 -26.26 -23.65
N TYR A 38 -13.01 -26.51 -23.55
CA TYR A 38 -13.67 -27.57 -24.32
C TYR A 38 -13.73 -27.22 -25.81
N GLU A 39 -14.15 -26.00 -26.16
CA GLU A 39 -14.22 -25.55 -27.56
C GLU A 39 -12.84 -25.55 -28.24
N VAL A 40 -11.77 -25.17 -27.53
CA VAL A 40 -10.39 -25.21 -28.07
C VAL A 40 -9.89 -26.65 -28.21
N LYS A 41 -10.26 -27.55 -27.28
CA LYS A 41 -9.94 -28.97 -27.38
C LYS A 41 -10.68 -29.65 -28.54
N GLU A 42 -11.95 -29.31 -28.74
CA GLU A 42 -12.75 -29.75 -29.88
C GLU A 42 -12.17 -29.23 -31.19
N LEU A 43 -11.83 -27.93 -31.27
CA LEU A 43 -11.16 -27.34 -32.42
C LEU A 43 -9.79 -28.00 -32.71
N GLY A 44 -9.04 -28.37 -31.68
CA GLY A 44 -7.79 -29.13 -31.81
C GLY A 44 -8.01 -30.52 -32.37
N GLN A 45 -9.07 -31.21 -31.94
CA GLN A 45 -9.45 -32.52 -32.45
C GLN A 45 -9.97 -32.45 -33.88
N GLU A 46 -10.79 -31.45 -34.22
CA GLU A 46 -11.26 -31.19 -35.58
C GLU A 46 -10.11 -30.80 -36.51
N ALA A 47 -9.15 -30.01 -36.05
CA ALA A 47 -7.92 -29.75 -36.81
C ALA A 47 -7.09 -31.03 -36.99
N GLU A 48 -6.91 -31.87 -35.96
CA GLU A 48 -6.19 -33.15 -36.12
C GLU A 48 -6.89 -34.14 -37.06
N LEU A 49 -8.22 -34.10 -37.14
CA LEU A 49 -9.03 -34.89 -38.08
C LEU A 49 -8.97 -34.31 -39.50
N ASN A 50 -9.15 -33.01 -39.66
CA ASN A 50 -9.05 -32.31 -40.93
C ASN A 50 -7.61 -32.31 -41.50
N GLY A 51 -6.59 -32.40 -40.65
CA GLY A 51 -5.20 -32.61 -41.07
C GLY A 51 -4.93 -34.02 -41.61
N LYS A 52 -5.79 -34.99 -41.30
CA LYS A 52 -5.74 -36.36 -41.86
C LYS A 52 -6.61 -36.51 -43.11
N GLU A 53 -7.72 -35.77 -43.20
CA GLU A 53 -8.65 -35.80 -44.34
C GLU A 53 -8.35 -34.76 -45.43
N GLY A 54 -7.65 -33.67 -45.09
CA GLY A 54 -7.38 -32.51 -45.95
C GLY A 54 -5.91 -32.41 -46.38
N ALA A 55 -5.43 -33.39 -47.14
CA ALA A 55 -4.18 -33.25 -47.91
C ALA A 55 -4.37 -32.50 -49.24
N GLU A 56 -5.62 -32.23 -49.63
CA GLU A 56 -5.93 -31.44 -50.81
C GLU A 56 -7.01 -30.42 -50.47
N LEU A 57 -6.68 -29.15 -50.71
CA LEU A 57 -7.57 -27.99 -50.98
C LEU A 57 -7.47 -26.82 -50.00
N ILE A 58 -6.81 -25.76 -50.52
CA ILE A 58 -7.03 -24.32 -50.27
C ILE A 58 -6.35 -23.82 -48.98
N GLY A 59 -5.26 -23.04 -49.02
CA GLY A 59 -5.11 -21.78 -49.74
C GLY A 59 -5.32 -20.61 -48.78
N GLY A 60 -4.31 -20.32 -47.95
CA GLY A 60 -4.29 -19.20 -46.99
C GLY A 60 -3.07 -19.32 -46.07
N GLU A 61 -2.35 -18.23 -45.83
CA GLU A 61 -0.97 -18.09 -45.33
C GLU A 61 -0.65 -18.63 -43.91
N ILE A 62 -1.45 -19.55 -43.35
CA ILE A 62 -1.19 -20.17 -42.06
C ILE A 62 -1.23 -21.68 -42.26
N SER A 63 -0.08 -22.34 -42.19
CA SER A 63 0.00 -23.79 -42.34
C SER A 63 -0.92 -24.46 -41.32
N HIS A 64 -1.65 -25.50 -41.71
CA HIS A 64 -2.45 -26.32 -40.80
C HIS A 64 -1.64 -26.79 -39.58
N LYS A 65 -0.34 -27.03 -39.79
CA LYS A 65 0.62 -27.36 -38.74
C LYS A 65 0.89 -26.19 -37.79
N ASP A 66 0.95 -24.97 -38.31
CA ASP A 66 1.11 -23.76 -37.50
C ASP A 66 -0.17 -23.54 -36.69
N LEU A 67 -1.35 -23.67 -37.30
CA LEU A 67 -2.64 -23.55 -36.60
C LEU A 67 -2.74 -24.56 -35.45
N LEU A 68 -2.31 -25.80 -35.67
CA LEU A 68 -2.26 -26.84 -34.64
C LEU A 68 -1.27 -26.50 -33.51
N SER A 69 -0.12 -25.88 -33.84
CA SER A 69 0.82 -25.39 -32.83
C SER A 69 0.25 -24.23 -32.01
N HIS A 70 -0.48 -23.31 -32.64
CA HIS A 70 -1.17 -22.19 -31.97
C HIS A 70 -2.35 -22.68 -31.11
N VAL A 71 -3.07 -23.72 -31.53
CA VAL A 71 -4.13 -24.35 -30.73
C VAL A 71 -3.54 -25.05 -29.50
N LYS A 72 -2.37 -25.70 -29.64
CA LYS A 72 -1.67 -26.32 -28.50
C LYS A 72 -1.09 -25.29 -27.52
N SER A 73 -0.56 -24.18 -28.00
CA SER A 73 -0.15 -23.08 -27.11
C SER A 73 -1.36 -22.46 -26.41
N LEU A 74 -2.48 -22.27 -27.13
CA LEU A 74 -3.70 -21.75 -26.54
C LEU A 74 -4.31 -22.72 -25.51
N GLU A 75 -4.24 -24.03 -25.74
CA GLU A 75 -4.63 -25.05 -24.76
C GLU A 75 -3.78 -24.95 -23.48
N HIS A 76 -2.46 -24.77 -23.65
CA HIS A 76 -1.54 -24.56 -22.53
C HIS A 76 -1.87 -23.28 -21.76
N ASP A 77 -2.04 -22.16 -22.46
CA ASP A 77 -2.35 -20.86 -21.87
C ASP A 77 -3.71 -20.88 -21.13
N LEU A 78 -4.73 -21.52 -21.71
CA LEU A 78 -6.04 -21.65 -21.08
C LEU A 78 -6.02 -22.61 -19.89
N SER A 79 -5.18 -23.64 -19.92
CA SER A 79 -4.94 -24.49 -18.76
C SER A 79 -4.21 -23.72 -17.65
N GLU A 80 -3.24 -22.88 -17.98
CA GLU A 80 -2.53 -22.03 -17.01
C GLU A 80 -3.47 -21.01 -16.37
N ILE A 81 -4.29 -20.32 -17.18
CA ILE A 81 -5.33 -19.41 -16.68
C ILE A 81 -6.39 -20.21 -15.89
N GLY A 82 -6.70 -21.44 -16.29
CA GLY A 82 -7.61 -22.34 -15.59
C GLY A 82 -7.10 -22.76 -14.21
N GLN A 83 -5.80 -22.98 -14.05
CA GLN A 83 -5.16 -23.22 -12.75
C GLN A 83 -5.17 -21.95 -11.90
N ALA A 84 -4.80 -20.79 -12.48
CA ALA A 84 -4.82 -19.50 -11.79
C ALA A 84 -6.23 -19.05 -11.37
N MET A 85 -7.28 -19.42 -12.11
CA MET A 85 -8.68 -19.10 -11.78
C MET A 85 -9.39 -20.18 -10.96
N GLY A 86 -9.01 -21.45 -11.11
CA GLY A 86 -9.48 -22.57 -10.28
C GLY A 86 -8.99 -22.46 -8.84
N GLU A 87 -7.85 -21.80 -8.63
CA GLU A 87 -7.38 -21.27 -7.37
C GLU A 87 -7.94 -19.86 -7.13
N GLY A 88 -9.26 -19.77 -6.98
CA GLY A 88 -9.89 -18.52 -6.58
C GLY A 88 -9.33 -17.99 -5.25
N THR A 89 -8.65 -16.84 -5.32
CA THR A 89 -8.55 -15.81 -4.26
C THR A 89 -7.52 -15.95 -3.13
N ALA A 90 -6.41 -16.63 -3.32
CA ALA A 90 -5.26 -16.43 -2.42
C ALA A 90 -3.93 -16.55 -3.16
N SER A 91 -3.17 -15.46 -3.11
CA SER A 91 -1.76 -15.38 -3.47
C SER A 91 -1.48 -15.28 -4.97
N GLY A 92 -1.22 -14.04 -5.38
CA GLY A 92 -0.69 -13.76 -6.71
C GLY A 92 0.61 -14.48 -6.97
N ALA A 93 0.76 -14.87 -8.24
CA ALA A 93 1.98 -14.97 -9.02
C ALA A 93 3.24 -15.36 -8.25
N LEU A 94 3.67 -16.61 -8.41
CA LEU A 94 5.03 -17.06 -8.74
C LEU A 94 5.12 -18.60 -8.56
N SER A 95 5.19 -19.34 -9.67
CA SER A 95 5.59 -20.76 -9.75
C SER A 95 5.05 -21.67 -8.62
N ASN A 96 3.77 -22.04 -8.69
CA ASN A 96 3.13 -22.90 -7.69
C ASN A 96 3.80 -24.26 -7.53
N GLU A 97 4.44 -24.84 -8.54
CA GLU A 97 5.10 -26.15 -8.38
C GLU A 97 6.37 -26.08 -7.51
N GLY A 98 7.10 -24.96 -7.58
CA GLY A 98 8.26 -24.70 -6.74
C GLY A 98 7.86 -24.29 -5.32
N LEU A 99 6.81 -23.48 -5.21
CA LEU A 99 6.33 -22.96 -3.93
C LEU A 99 5.52 -24.01 -3.15
N ILE A 100 4.81 -24.94 -3.79
CA ILE A 100 4.15 -26.08 -3.12
C ILE A 100 5.22 -27.04 -2.57
N LYS A 101 6.25 -27.37 -3.35
CA LYS A 101 7.38 -28.18 -2.86
C LYS A 101 8.16 -27.46 -1.76
N GLN A 102 8.33 -26.14 -1.85
CA GLN A 102 9.00 -25.33 -0.83
C GLN A 102 8.14 -25.13 0.42
N THR A 103 6.81 -25.04 0.30
CA THR A 103 5.89 -24.94 1.44
C THR A 103 5.71 -26.29 2.12
N ASP A 104 5.72 -27.41 1.39
CA ASP A 104 5.70 -28.75 1.96
C ASP A 104 7.05 -29.13 2.58
N ALA A 105 8.17 -28.76 1.95
CA ALA A 105 9.49 -28.85 2.57
C ALA A 105 9.60 -27.94 3.80
N GLY A 106 9.03 -26.74 3.75
CA GLY A 106 8.95 -25.80 4.87
C GLY A 106 8.09 -26.34 6.01
N LYS A 107 6.93 -26.95 5.72
CA LYS A 107 6.08 -27.63 6.71
C LYS A 107 6.80 -28.83 7.33
N ARG A 108 7.50 -29.65 6.53
CA ARG A 108 8.30 -30.79 7.03
C ARG A 108 9.45 -30.34 7.90
N LEU A 109 10.16 -29.29 7.50
CA LEU A 109 11.23 -28.69 8.31
C LEU A 109 10.65 -28.14 9.61
N MET A 110 9.57 -27.35 9.58
CA MET A 110 8.89 -26.88 10.78
C MET A 110 8.44 -28.03 11.70
N GLN A 111 7.90 -29.11 11.14
CA GLN A 111 7.54 -30.31 11.92
C GLN A 111 8.76 -31.00 12.52
N GLN A 112 9.88 -31.11 11.80
CA GLN A 112 11.14 -31.65 12.31
C GLN A 112 11.71 -30.76 13.42
N LEU A 113 11.65 -29.43 13.26
CA LEU A 113 12.10 -28.46 14.27
C LEU A 113 11.21 -28.51 15.52
N GLN A 114 9.90 -28.65 15.35
CA GLN A 114 8.96 -28.83 16.45
C GLN A 114 9.20 -30.17 17.15
N ALA A 115 9.41 -31.27 16.42
CA ALA A 115 9.74 -32.57 16.98
C ALA A 115 11.10 -32.57 17.71
N MET A 116 12.09 -31.85 17.20
CA MET A 116 13.41 -31.67 17.83
C MET A 116 13.31 -30.81 19.09
N LYS A 117 12.46 -29.78 19.08
CA LYS A 117 12.13 -28.97 20.27
C LYS A 117 11.40 -29.80 21.33
N LEU A 118 10.39 -30.58 20.92
CA LEU A 118 9.61 -31.47 21.80
C LEU A 118 10.47 -32.58 22.41
N SER A 119 11.42 -33.13 21.65
CA SER A 119 12.39 -34.13 22.13
C SER A 119 13.57 -33.56 22.91
N ALA A 120 13.79 -32.23 22.87
CA ALA A 120 14.69 -31.55 23.80
C ALA A 120 13.97 -31.23 25.13
N THR A 121 12.66 -30.97 25.09
CA THR A 121 11.85 -30.75 26.31
C THR A 121 11.47 -32.03 27.06
N SER A 122 11.65 -33.23 26.49
CA SER A 122 11.39 -34.50 27.18
C SER A 122 12.57 -35.01 28.03
N SER A 123 13.75 -34.40 27.94
CA SER A 123 14.89 -34.70 28.82
C SER A 123 14.98 -33.78 30.04
N ASP A 124 14.26 -32.66 30.05
CA ASP A 124 14.27 -31.66 31.13
C ASP A 124 12.85 -31.40 31.61
N ALA A 125 12.24 -32.41 32.26
CA ALA A 125 11.01 -32.23 33.02
C ALA A 125 11.33 -32.29 34.51
N GLU A 126 12.06 -31.29 35.01
CA GLU A 126 11.90 -30.78 36.37
C GLU A 126 12.54 -29.38 36.49
N THR A 127 11.76 -28.45 37.02
CA THR A 127 12.07 -27.08 37.48
C THR A 127 11.83 -25.92 36.50
N GLU A 128 10.72 -25.24 36.72
CA GLU A 128 10.43 -23.88 36.26
C GLU A 128 11.37 -22.86 36.93
N ASN A 129 12.03 -21.97 36.17
CA ASN A 129 11.90 -20.51 36.29
C ASN A 129 12.91 -19.73 35.39
N ALA A 130 12.32 -18.81 34.63
CA ALA A 130 12.78 -17.46 34.28
C ALA A 130 14.19 -17.17 33.67
N SER A 131 14.12 -16.45 32.53
CA SER A 131 15.06 -15.44 32.02
C SER A 131 16.36 -15.92 31.34
N ALA A 132 16.40 -15.86 30.01
CA ALA A 132 17.65 -15.91 29.25
C ALA A 132 17.69 -14.84 28.13
N THR A 133 18.48 -13.80 28.38
CA THR A 133 19.18 -13.03 27.34
C THR A 133 20.27 -13.91 26.72
N PRO A 134 20.50 -13.92 25.40
CA PRO A 134 21.52 -14.79 24.82
C PRO A 134 22.89 -14.07 24.83
N LYS A 135 23.83 -14.60 25.60
CA LYS A 135 25.27 -14.33 25.43
C LYS A 135 25.86 -15.36 24.48
N VAL A 136 26.60 -14.85 23.49
CA VAL A 136 27.36 -15.59 22.48
C VAL A 136 28.57 -16.24 23.14
N SER A 137 28.77 -17.54 22.91
CA SER A 137 30.04 -18.24 23.10
C SER A 137 30.39 -18.99 21.82
N VAL A 138 31.52 -18.60 21.23
CA VAL A 138 32.19 -19.26 20.10
C VAL A 138 33.12 -20.32 20.70
N ASP A 139 32.99 -21.58 20.28
CA ASP A 139 34.11 -22.39 19.77
C ASP A 139 33.67 -23.78 19.28
N ALA A 140 34.51 -24.32 18.40
CA ALA A 140 34.22 -25.28 17.35
C ALA A 140 34.18 -26.77 17.75
N ALA A 141 33.53 -27.53 16.87
CA ALA A 141 33.79 -28.92 16.50
C ALA A 141 33.71 -29.99 17.62
N THR A 142 32.51 -30.54 17.80
CA THR A 142 32.33 -31.97 18.08
C THR A 142 31.01 -32.38 17.42
N GLY A 143 31.08 -33.33 16.49
CA GLY A 143 29.91 -33.88 15.84
C GLY A 143 29.06 -34.63 16.85
N ASP A 144 27.84 -34.14 17.07
CA ASP A 144 26.74 -34.92 17.59
C ASP A 144 25.47 -34.53 16.82
N GLY A 145 24.67 -35.52 16.41
CA GLY A 145 23.71 -35.45 15.30
C GLY A 145 22.45 -34.61 15.55
N LYS A 146 22.52 -33.52 16.32
CA LYS A 146 21.32 -32.76 16.71
C LYS A 146 21.56 -31.26 17.00
N THR A 147 22.44 -30.59 16.25
CA THR A 147 22.53 -29.11 16.30
C THR A 147 22.11 -28.53 14.96
N ILE A 148 21.00 -27.78 14.96
CA ILE A 148 20.50 -27.09 13.76
C ILE A 148 21.15 -25.71 13.70
N THR A 149 22.13 -25.56 12.83
CA THR A 149 22.76 -24.27 12.54
C THR A 149 21.91 -23.52 11.52
N TYR A 150 21.31 -22.41 11.93
CA TYR A 150 20.62 -21.51 11.01
C TYR A 150 21.56 -20.43 10.53
N GLU A 151 21.90 -20.48 9.24
CA GLU A 151 22.62 -19.41 8.59
C GLU A 151 21.63 -18.52 7.84
N LEU A 152 21.26 -17.40 8.47
CA LEU A 152 20.40 -16.39 7.87
C LEU A 152 21.26 -15.43 7.05
N PHE A 153 21.31 -15.63 5.73
CA PHE A 153 21.88 -14.67 4.79
C PHE A 153 20.87 -13.55 4.52
N TYR A 154 20.76 -12.59 5.44
CA TYR A 154 20.00 -11.37 5.23
C TYR A 154 20.94 -10.25 4.79
N SER A 155 20.79 -9.76 3.56
CA SER A 155 21.47 -8.55 3.08
C SER A 155 20.57 -7.34 3.33
N PRO A 156 20.77 -6.59 4.44
CA PRO A 156 19.91 -5.46 4.81
C PRO A 156 19.95 -4.31 3.80
N GLU A 157 21.05 -4.17 3.05
CA GLU A 157 21.22 -3.21 1.96
C GLU A 157 20.16 -3.39 0.87
N ASN A 158 19.97 -4.62 0.36
CA ASN A 158 19.00 -4.88 -0.71
C ASN A 158 17.56 -4.61 -0.25
N ALA A 159 17.20 -4.97 0.98
CA ALA A 159 15.89 -4.68 1.54
C ALA A 159 15.64 -3.16 1.65
N ARG A 160 16.65 -2.38 2.06
CA ARG A 160 16.59 -0.92 2.12
C ARG A 160 16.49 -0.29 0.74
N LEU A 161 17.23 -0.80 -0.25
CA LEU A 161 17.14 -0.31 -1.63
C LEU A 161 15.76 -0.60 -2.23
N HIS A 162 15.18 -1.76 -1.96
CA HIS A 162 13.81 -2.09 -2.40
C HIS A 162 12.73 -1.22 -1.74
N THR A 163 12.88 -0.85 -0.47
CA THR A 163 11.93 0.09 0.16
C THR A 163 12.13 1.52 -0.36
N ALA A 164 13.38 1.96 -0.54
CA ALA A 164 13.71 3.28 -1.07
C ALA A 164 13.20 3.46 -2.51
N THR A 165 13.40 2.47 -3.39
CA THR A 165 12.88 2.49 -4.77
C THR A 165 11.35 2.55 -4.79
N LYS A 166 10.67 1.73 -3.99
CA LYS A 166 9.21 1.82 -3.83
C LYS A 166 8.75 3.19 -3.33
N THR A 167 9.47 3.78 -2.36
CA THR A 167 9.12 5.12 -1.88
C THR A 167 9.35 6.21 -2.93
N ALA A 168 10.37 6.05 -3.78
CA ALA A 168 10.63 6.97 -4.89
C ALA A 168 9.55 6.86 -5.98
N GLU A 169 9.14 5.65 -6.34
CA GLU A 169 8.03 5.41 -7.27
C GLU A 169 6.71 6.03 -6.76
N LEU A 170 6.42 5.84 -5.46
CA LEU A 170 5.26 6.47 -4.83
C LEU A 170 5.37 7.99 -4.82
N ALA A 171 6.55 8.55 -4.58
CA ALA A 171 6.79 9.99 -4.61
C ALA A 171 6.63 10.58 -6.02
N GLU A 172 7.08 9.87 -7.06
CA GLU A 172 6.86 10.28 -8.45
C GLU A 172 5.37 10.27 -8.81
N ARG A 173 4.65 9.20 -8.46
CA ARG A 173 3.20 9.11 -8.66
C ARG A 173 2.47 10.21 -7.89
N LEU A 174 2.89 10.50 -6.66
CA LEU A 174 2.36 11.59 -5.86
C LEU A 174 2.61 12.94 -6.54
N ALA A 175 3.83 13.19 -7.04
CA ALA A 175 4.17 14.45 -7.72
C ALA A 175 3.33 14.66 -8.99
N ILE A 176 3.03 13.60 -9.73
CA ILE A 176 2.11 13.66 -10.88
C ILE A 176 0.70 14.03 -10.41
N LEU A 177 0.22 13.40 -9.32
CA LEU A 177 -1.09 13.72 -8.74
C LEU A 177 -1.15 15.14 -8.18
N GLU A 178 -0.11 15.61 -7.52
CA GLU A 178 0.00 16.97 -6.99
C GLU A 178 0.04 18.00 -8.11
N LYS A 179 0.73 17.71 -9.22
CA LYS A 179 0.72 18.56 -10.41
C LYS A 179 -0.66 18.62 -11.07
N ALA A 180 -1.37 17.50 -11.12
CA ALA A 180 -2.71 17.42 -11.71
C ALA A 180 -3.78 18.11 -10.83
N VAL A 181 -3.68 17.93 -9.52
CA VAL A 181 -4.60 18.53 -8.54
C VAL A 181 -4.25 20.00 -8.26
N GLY A 182 -2.99 20.36 -8.41
CA GLY A 182 -2.46 21.67 -8.08
C GLY A 182 -2.37 21.89 -6.57
N THR A 183 -1.28 22.49 -6.10
CA THR A 183 -1.14 22.95 -4.72
C THR A 183 -1.82 24.31 -4.55
N THR A 184 -3.08 24.43 -4.96
CA THR A 184 -3.85 25.60 -4.49
C THR A 184 -4.08 25.37 -3.00
N PRO A 185 -3.73 26.32 -2.11
CA PRO A 185 -4.21 26.25 -0.73
C PRO A 185 -5.73 26.37 -0.80
N MET A 186 -6.40 25.23 -0.92
CA MET A 186 -7.84 25.14 -0.86
C MET A 186 -8.20 25.75 0.47
N GLN A 187 -8.87 26.90 0.41
CA GLN A 187 -9.44 27.50 1.59
C GLN A 187 -10.33 26.44 2.24
N SER A 188 -9.87 25.98 3.40
CA SER A 188 -10.67 25.36 4.43
C SER A 188 -11.52 24.17 3.97
N GLY A 189 -10.92 22.97 4.00
CA GLY A 189 -11.60 21.71 4.35
C GLY A 189 -12.69 21.15 3.41
N SER A 190 -13.08 21.83 2.34
CA SER A 190 -13.99 21.25 1.34
C SER A 190 -13.25 20.22 0.49
N SER A 191 -13.84 19.08 0.17
CA SER A 191 -13.22 18.12 -0.77
C SER A 191 -13.32 18.65 -2.19
N LEU A 192 -12.37 18.30 -3.08
CA LEU A 192 -12.47 18.61 -4.53
C LEU A 192 -13.78 18.11 -5.13
N VAL A 193 -14.30 17.00 -4.59
CA VAL A 193 -15.60 16.45 -4.96
C VAL A 193 -16.73 17.40 -4.55
N GLY A 194 -16.68 17.96 -3.34
CA GLY A 194 -17.68 18.93 -2.88
C GLY A 194 -17.64 20.25 -3.65
N THR A 195 -16.47 20.70 -4.11
CA THR A 195 -16.38 21.89 -4.99
C THR A 195 -16.86 21.57 -6.41
N LEU A 196 -16.59 20.37 -6.93
CA LEU A 196 -17.11 19.91 -8.22
C LEU A 196 -18.64 19.77 -8.18
N GLU A 197 -19.20 19.20 -7.12
CA GLU A 197 -20.65 19.07 -6.94
C GLU A 197 -21.32 20.44 -6.82
N LYS A 198 -20.72 21.38 -6.08
CA LYS A 198 -21.20 22.78 -6.05
C LYS A 198 -21.12 23.44 -7.42
N LEU A 199 -20.05 23.22 -8.18
CA LEU A 199 -19.91 23.77 -9.52
C LEU A 199 -20.91 23.14 -10.50
N GLU A 200 -21.17 21.85 -10.39
CA GLU A 200 -22.18 21.12 -11.16
C GLU A 200 -23.59 21.63 -10.84
N GLN A 201 -23.91 21.81 -9.56
CA GLN A 201 -25.18 22.41 -9.13
C GLN A 201 -25.32 23.85 -9.65
N ASN A 202 -24.27 24.66 -9.56
CA ASN A 202 -24.25 26.02 -10.10
C ASN A 202 -24.39 26.04 -11.62
N MET A 203 -23.73 25.11 -12.33
CA MET A 203 -23.84 24.95 -13.76
C MET A 203 -25.25 24.50 -14.16
N GLY A 204 -25.88 23.61 -13.39
CA GLY A 204 -27.27 23.21 -13.57
C GLY A 204 -28.25 24.38 -13.42
N VAL A 205 -28.02 25.27 -12.46
CA VAL A 205 -28.81 26.50 -12.28
C VAL A 205 -28.58 27.49 -13.43
N LEU A 206 -27.33 27.61 -13.94
CA LEU A 206 -26.98 28.48 -15.06
C LEU A 206 -27.51 28.00 -16.40
N VAL A 207 -27.70 26.68 -16.58
CA VAL A 207 -28.28 26.08 -17.80
C VAL A 207 -29.76 26.43 -17.96
N HIS A 208 -30.46 26.80 -16.88
CA HIS A 208 -31.87 27.19 -16.94
C HIS A 208 -32.04 28.72 -16.99
N PRO A 209 -32.29 29.32 -18.18
CA PRO A 209 -32.37 30.79 -18.33
C PRO A 209 -33.48 31.43 -17.50
N ARG A 210 -34.55 30.67 -17.21
CA ARG A 210 -35.67 31.11 -16.37
C ARG A 210 -35.28 31.28 -14.90
N GLN A 211 -34.36 30.46 -14.39
CA GLN A 211 -33.85 30.58 -13.03
C GLN A 211 -32.86 31.74 -12.91
N LEU A 212 -32.07 32.03 -13.96
CA LEU A 212 -31.21 33.22 -14.05
C LEU A 212 -32.01 34.52 -13.99
N GLU A 213 -33.14 34.60 -14.69
CA GLU A 213 -34.00 35.80 -14.64
C GLU A 213 -34.63 35.98 -13.25
N GLN A 214 -35.07 34.89 -12.62
CA GLN A 214 -35.60 34.92 -11.26
C GLN A 214 -34.52 35.27 -10.22
N LEU A 215 -33.30 34.75 -10.36
CA LEU A 215 -32.16 35.12 -9.53
C LEU A 215 -31.78 36.58 -9.73
N SER A 216 -31.75 37.08 -10.98
CA SER A 216 -31.42 38.48 -11.28
C SER A 216 -32.43 39.44 -10.65
N ARG A 217 -33.74 39.12 -10.70
CA ARG A 217 -34.78 39.91 -10.03
C ARG A 217 -34.59 39.91 -8.51
N ARG A 218 -34.33 38.75 -7.90
CA ARG A 218 -34.06 38.64 -6.47
C ARG A 218 -32.77 39.36 -6.06
N LEU A 219 -31.71 39.25 -6.86
CA LEU A 219 -30.43 39.91 -6.63
C LEU A 219 -30.57 41.43 -6.71
N LYS A 220 -31.40 41.97 -7.61
CA LYS A 220 -31.74 43.41 -7.62
C LYS A 220 -32.48 43.85 -6.36
N VAL A 221 -33.42 43.04 -5.87
CA VAL A 221 -34.12 43.33 -4.61
C VAL A 221 -33.15 43.29 -3.43
N VAL A 222 -32.34 42.24 -3.30
CA VAL A 222 -31.33 42.10 -2.25
C VAL A 222 -30.28 43.21 -2.33
N MET A 223 -29.88 43.63 -3.54
CA MET A 223 -28.94 44.75 -3.70
C MET A 223 -29.56 46.06 -3.22
N GLY A 224 -30.83 46.32 -3.54
CA GLY A 224 -31.56 47.47 -3.01
C GLY A 224 -31.79 47.41 -1.49
N GLU A 225 -31.97 46.21 -0.93
CA GLU A 225 -32.02 45.99 0.51
C GLU A 225 -30.65 46.18 1.17
N LEU A 226 -29.56 45.73 0.54
CA LEU A 226 -28.19 45.89 1.02
C LEU A 226 -27.75 47.36 0.97
N GLU A 227 -28.11 48.10 -0.08
CA GLU A 227 -27.92 49.55 -0.17
C GLU A 227 -28.68 50.28 0.94
N ARG A 228 -29.92 49.86 1.23
CA ARG A 228 -30.69 50.38 2.37
C ARG A 228 -30.03 50.08 3.71
N VAL A 229 -29.58 48.83 3.91
CA VAL A 229 -28.86 48.43 5.12
C VAL A 229 -27.57 49.20 5.24
N GLN A 230 -26.82 49.40 4.16
CA GLN A 230 -25.59 50.21 4.15
C GLN A 230 -25.87 51.67 4.50
N GLU A 231 -26.98 52.26 4.03
CA GLU A 231 -27.38 53.62 4.40
C GLU A 231 -27.78 53.72 5.88
N LEU A 232 -28.47 52.71 6.40
CA LEU A 232 -28.82 52.61 7.82
C LEU A 232 -27.57 52.37 8.68
N GLN A 233 -26.67 51.51 8.24
CA GLN A 233 -25.41 51.22 8.93
C GLN A 233 -24.53 52.48 8.92
N ALA A 234 -24.41 53.21 7.80
CA ALA A 234 -23.68 54.48 7.76
C ALA A 234 -24.26 55.53 8.71
N LYS A 235 -25.60 55.58 8.85
CA LYS A 235 -26.28 56.44 9.85
C LYS A 235 -26.08 55.95 11.27
N GLU A 236 -26.07 54.64 11.51
CA GLU A 236 -25.88 54.03 12.82
C GLU A 236 -24.43 54.10 13.29
N SER A 237 -23.44 53.88 12.42
CA SER A 237 -22.01 54.13 12.68
C SER A 237 -21.76 55.59 13.07
N ALA A 238 -22.47 56.54 12.45
CA ALA A 238 -22.43 57.95 12.83
C ALA A 238 -23.11 58.23 14.20
N ALA A 239 -24.08 57.41 14.61
CA ALA A 239 -24.84 57.58 15.85
C ALA A 239 -24.25 56.83 17.06
N THR A 240 -23.58 55.69 16.84
CA THR A 240 -23.07 54.81 17.92
C THR A 240 -21.60 55.01 18.25
N GLY A 241 -20.83 55.76 17.44
CA GLY A 241 -19.45 56.10 17.78
C GLY A 241 -18.53 54.89 17.95
N ILE A 242 -18.87 53.75 17.34
CA ILE A 242 -17.95 52.62 17.18
C ILE A 242 -16.82 53.16 16.29
N SER A 243 -15.71 53.53 16.92
CA SER A 243 -14.55 54.08 16.21
C SER A 243 -14.15 53.10 15.11
N SER A 244 -13.95 53.60 13.88
CA SER A 244 -13.44 52.81 12.75
C SER A 244 -12.21 51.96 13.13
N GLU A 245 -11.41 52.40 14.12
CA GLU A 245 -10.33 51.58 14.69
C GLU A 245 -10.79 50.28 15.36
N THR A 246 -11.90 50.28 16.08
CA THR A 246 -12.44 49.06 16.73
C THR A 246 -12.99 48.09 15.71
N GLU A 247 -13.61 48.60 14.64
CA GLU A 247 -14.08 47.79 13.52
C GLU A 247 -12.91 47.17 12.73
N ASN A 248 -11.84 47.94 12.50
CA ASN A 248 -10.59 47.45 11.90
C ASN A 248 -9.87 46.41 12.79
N LYS A 249 -9.93 46.57 14.13
CA LYS A 249 -9.41 45.57 15.08
C LYS A 249 -10.23 44.28 15.07
N ILE A 250 -11.55 44.38 14.97
CA ILE A 250 -12.44 43.22 14.87
C ILE A 250 -12.22 42.48 13.55
N ASN A 251 -12.13 43.21 12.43
CA ASN A 251 -11.85 42.62 11.12
C ASN A 251 -10.49 41.93 11.09
N SER A 252 -9.45 42.54 11.68
CA SER A 252 -8.13 41.90 11.77
C SER A 252 -8.13 40.68 12.69
N LEU A 253 -8.89 40.68 13.79
CA LEU A 253 -9.11 39.48 14.61
C LEU A 253 -9.85 38.38 13.84
N PHE A 254 -10.85 38.73 13.04
CA PHE A 254 -11.61 37.76 12.24
C PHE A 254 -10.73 37.11 11.17
N GLU A 255 -9.89 37.89 10.48
CA GLU A 255 -8.87 37.34 9.56
C GLU A 255 -7.87 36.43 10.27
N LEU A 256 -7.54 36.73 11.53
CA LEU A 256 -6.60 35.95 12.32
C LEU A 256 -7.24 34.63 12.79
N VAL A 257 -8.53 34.65 13.12
CA VAL A 257 -9.32 33.44 13.42
C VAL A 257 -9.43 32.54 12.20
N ASP A 258 -9.73 33.08 11.01
CA ASP A 258 -9.78 32.30 9.76
C ASP A 258 -8.43 31.63 9.42
N LYS A 259 -7.31 32.28 9.79
CA LYS A 259 -5.96 31.70 9.63
C LYS A 259 -5.66 30.62 10.68
N ILE A 260 -6.21 30.73 11.90
CA ILE A 260 -5.97 29.81 13.01
C ILE A 260 -6.87 28.56 12.92
N ASP A 261 -8.08 28.67 12.41
CA ASP A 261 -9.04 27.55 12.31
C ASP A 261 -8.46 26.29 11.62
N PRO A 262 -7.76 26.38 10.47
CA PRO A 262 -7.10 25.22 9.88
C PRO A 262 -5.93 24.70 10.73
N LEU A 263 -5.21 25.56 11.45
CA LEU A 263 -4.10 25.18 12.35
C LEU A 263 -4.60 24.43 13.59
N VAL A 264 -5.79 24.75 14.09
CA VAL A 264 -6.43 24.06 15.23
C VAL A 264 -6.72 22.60 14.89
N SER A 265 -7.16 22.33 13.66
CA SER A 265 -7.40 20.96 13.19
C SER A 265 -6.12 20.12 13.08
N LEU A 266 -4.98 20.77 12.80
CA LEU A 266 -3.67 20.12 12.61
C LEU A 266 -2.90 19.93 13.93
N ALA A 267 -3.18 20.77 14.94
CA ALA A 267 -2.55 20.73 16.25
C ALA A 267 -2.57 19.35 16.94
N PRO A 268 -3.71 18.62 17.04
CA PRO A 268 -3.73 17.31 17.70
C PRO A 268 -2.85 16.27 16.98
N VAL A 269 -2.76 16.33 15.65
CA VAL A 269 -1.91 15.44 14.85
C VAL A 269 -0.43 15.73 15.10
N LEU A 270 -0.04 17.01 15.12
CA LEU A 270 1.33 17.43 15.41
C LEU A 270 1.76 17.07 16.83
N VAL A 271 0.88 17.26 17.82
CA VAL A 271 1.15 16.88 19.22
C VAL A 271 1.31 15.36 19.35
N THR A 272 0.50 14.57 18.66
CA THR A 272 0.63 13.10 18.67
C THR A 272 1.95 12.67 18.03
N ARG A 273 2.33 13.29 16.91
CA ARG A 273 3.62 13.06 16.25
C ARG A 273 4.80 13.45 17.14
N LEU A 274 4.75 14.63 17.77
CA LEU A 274 5.76 15.09 18.74
C LEU A 274 5.87 14.16 19.94
N LYS A 275 4.74 13.62 20.43
CA LYS A 275 4.73 12.64 21.52
C LYS A 275 5.38 11.32 21.10
N GLY A 276 5.16 10.86 19.87
CA GLY A 276 5.87 9.70 19.30
C GLY A 276 7.36 9.97 19.10
N LEU A 277 7.71 11.17 18.62
CA LEU A 277 9.09 11.57 18.35
C LEU A 277 9.89 11.90 19.62
N LYS A 278 9.21 12.22 20.74
CA LYS A 278 9.83 12.47 22.04
C LYS A 278 10.75 11.32 22.46
N GLY A 279 10.31 10.07 22.29
CA GLY A 279 11.11 8.89 22.64
C GLY A 279 12.43 8.85 21.87
N LEU A 280 12.34 9.03 20.55
CA LEU A 280 13.52 9.10 19.68
C LEU A 280 14.42 10.29 20.02
N HIS A 281 13.86 11.47 20.30
CA HIS A 281 14.66 12.62 20.71
C HIS A 281 15.35 12.42 22.05
N SER A 282 14.69 11.79 23.03
CA SER A 282 15.33 11.44 24.29
C SER A 282 16.44 10.40 24.12
N GLU A 283 16.23 9.40 23.27
CA GLU A 283 17.24 8.38 22.98
C GLU A 283 18.42 8.96 22.21
N ALA A 284 18.16 9.83 21.23
CA ALA A 284 19.19 10.56 20.49
C ALA A 284 20.00 11.50 21.40
N ALA A 285 19.36 12.15 22.38
CA ALA A 285 20.04 12.96 23.38
C ALA A 285 20.96 12.09 24.27
N ILE A 286 20.45 10.96 24.78
CA ILE A 286 21.24 10.00 25.57
C ILE A 286 22.41 9.43 24.75
N PHE A 287 22.18 9.13 23.47
CA PHE A 287 23.19 8.65 22.55
C PHE A 287 24.29 9.70 22.29
N SER A 288 23.91 10.96 22.12
CA SER A 288 24.85 12.08 22.00
C SER A 288 25.71 12.23 23.27
N ASP A 289 25.11 12.13 24.46
CA ASP A 289 25.86 12.18 25.72
C ASP A 289 26.79 10.97 25.86
N SER A 290 26.34 9.79 25.45
CA SER A 290 27.17 8.57 25.45
C SER A 290 28.36 8.68 24.49
N ILE A 291 28.17 9.24 23.28
CA ILE A 291 29.27 9.54 22.35
C ILE A 291 30.24 10.54 22.98
N LYS A 292 29.74 11.57 23.66
CA LYS A 292 30.59 12.56 24.32
C LYS A 292 31.41 11.93 25.45
N MET A 293 30.81 11.01 26.21
CA MET A 293 31.51 10.25 27.25
C MET A 293 32.59 9.35 26.65
N ILE A 294 32.26 8.56 25.62
CA ILE A 294 33.22 7.69 24.93
C ILE A 294 34.35 8.51 24.30
N SER A 295 34.05 9.65 23.68
CA SER A 295 35.06 10.55 23.12
C SER A 295 35.99 11.11 24.21
N SER A 296 35.46 11.45 25.39
CA SER A 296 36.26 11.88 26.53
C SER A 296 37.16 10.75 27.05
N GLU A 297 36.64 9.54 27.18
CA GLU A 297 37.43 8.37 27.58
C GLU A 297 38.50 8.02 26.56
N GLN A 298 38.19 8.04 25.26
CA GLN A 298 39.16 7.85 24.19
C GLN A 298 40.25 8.92 24.21
N SER A 299 39.91 10.19 24.51
CA SER A 299 40.91 11.24 24.68
C SER A 299 41.84 10.95 25.86
N LYS A 300 41.29 10.53 27.01
CA LYS A 300 42.09 10.17 28.19
C LYS A 300 42.99 8.97 27.92
N ILE A 301 42.47 7.91 27.31
CA ILE A 301 43.26 6.73 26.91
C ILE A 301 44.35 7.14 25.92
N SER A 302 44.04 8.02 24.96
CA SER A 302 45.06 8.52 24.02
C SER A 302 46.15 9.33 24.73
N GLU A 303 45.82 10.11 25.74
CA GLU A 303 46.78 10.85 26.57
C GLU A 303 47.64 9.90 27.42
N GLU A 304 47.03 8.90 28.06
CA GLU A 304 47.74 7.87 28.82
C GLU A 304 48.66 7.04 27.92
N LEU A 305 48.22 6.67 26.71
CA LEU A 305 49.01 5.91 25.75
C LEU A 305 50.18 6.75 25.21
N LYS A 306 49.98 8.06 24.97
CA LYS A 306 51.08 8.99 24.68
C LYS A 306 52.05 9.07 25.86
N GLY A 307 51.54 9.19 27.08
CA GLY A 307 52.36 9.18 28.30
C GLY A 307 53.20 7.91 28.42
N LEU A 308 52.58 6.74 28.28
CA LEU A 308 53.26 5.45 28.30
C LEU A 308 54.30 5.33 27.18
N ASN A 309 53.99 5.80 25.97
CA ASN A 309 54.92 5.80 24.86
C ASN A 309 56.14 6.69 25.15
N THR A 310 55.95 7.88 25.73
CA THR A 310 57.08 8.73 26.16
C THR A 310 57.91 8.11 27.29
N VAL A 311 57.30 7.28 28.14
CA VAL A 311 58.04 6.51 29.16
C VAL A 311 58.81 5.37 28.49
N SER A 312 58.20 4.65 27.55
CA SER A 312 58.84 3.58 26.78
C SER A 312 60.06 4.10 26.04
N THR A 313 59.95 5.22 25.32
CA THR A 313 61.10 5.83 24.62
C THR A 313 62.20 6.25 25.59
N LYS A 314 61.85 6.78 26.78
CA LYS A 314 62.85 7.12 27.81
C LYS A 314 63.54 5.90 28.43
N VAL A 315 62.89 4.74 28.43
CA VAL A 315 63.48 3.47 28.86
C VAL A 315 64.33 2.87 27.75
N GLU A 316 63.95 3.04 26.48
CA GLU A 316 64.75 2.61 25.32
C GLU A 316 66.00 3.48 25.12
N ASP A 317 65.96 4.75 25.51
CA ASP A 317 67.08 5.71 25.41
C ASP A 317 68.11 5.61 26.57
N ASN A 318 67.82 4.85 27.64
CA ASN A 318 68.74 4.59 28.77
C ASN A 318 69.40 3.21 28.68
#